data_AF-A0A1C5IBW2-F1
#
_entry.id   AF-A0A1C5IBW2-F1
#
_cell.length_a   1.000
_cell.length_b   1.000
_cell.length_c   1.000
_cell.angle_alpha   90.00
_cell.angle_beta   90.00
_cell.angle_gamma   90.00
#
_symmetry.space_group_name_H-M   'P 1'
#
loop_
_entity.id
_entity.type
_entity.pdbx_description
1 polymer ?
#
loop_
_entity_poly.entity_id
_entity_poly.type
_entity_poly.pdbx_seq_one_letter_code
_entity_poly.pdbx_strand_id
1 'polypeptide(L)'
;MTASPRGSRPEPLAGLDSVDWAKFRPRNRRDAERDACEIPDLIRGLARAEGRAVHEWGEALKGALIHGHSGLYFRTVEPAAPFLIELCRSERPEVAAEALSILLSCIGDGPFHPEPLRPDDTELSEVETRTWAIIHAGRAAYYPWLRSSHWGARIGALELLGVLEPKAPEFQRELARLEASDGNVGIQQAIREIRLDL
;
A
#
# COMPACT_ATOMS: atom_id res chain seq x y z
N MET A 1 -8.44 -44.87 -0.37
CA MET A 1 -7.84 -43.59 0.06
C MET A 1 -7.85 -42.65 -1.13
N THR A 2 -8.87 -41.81 -1.25
CA THR A 2 -8.95 -40.76 -2.26
C THR A 2 -8.17 -39.55 -1.76
N ALA A 3 -7.10 -39.19 -2.47
CA ALA A 3 -6.34 -37.98 -2.17
C ALA A 3 -7.27 -36.77 -2.34
N SER A 4 -7.42 -35.96 -1.29
CA SER A 4 -8.07 -34.66 -1.41
C SER A 4 -7.37 -33.84 -2.49
N PRO A 5 -8.11 -33.21 -3.42
CA PRO A 5 -7.50 -32.36 -4.43
C PRO A 5 -6.72 -31.26 -3.72
N ARG A 6 -5.46 -31.05 -4.14
CA ARG A 6 -4.67 -29.90 -3.69
C ARG A 6 -5.52 -28.68 -3.98
N GLY A 7 -6.02 -28.03 -2.92
CA GLY A 7 -6.76 -26.77 -3.05
C GLY A 7 -5.92 -25.84 -3.90
N SER A 8 -6.41 -25.52 -5.09
CA SER A 8 -5.79 -24.55 -5.98
C SER A 8 -5.62 -23.28 -5.15
N ARG A 9 -4.36 -22.87 -4.93
CA ARG A 9 -4.10 -21.55 -4.36
C ARG A 9 -4.87 -20.54 -5.23
N PRO A 10 -5.61 -19.60 -4.63
CA PRO A 10 -6.28 -18.57 -5.40
C PRO A 10 -5.27 -17.92 -6.35
N GLU A 11 -5.70 -17.68 -7.59
CA GLU A 11 -4.86 -17.03 -8.58
C GLU A 11 -4.41 -15.66 -8.05
N PRO A 12 -3.11 -15.32 -8.13
CA PRO A 12 -2.66 -14.01 -7.70
C PRO A 12 -3.45 -12.90 -8.41
N LEU A 13 -3.95 -11.93 -7.64
CA LEU A 13 -4.74 -10.79 -8.12
C LEU A 13 -6.11 -11.18 -8.70
N ALA A 14 -6.69 -12.30 -8.22
CA ALA A 14 -8.04 -12.72 -8.60
C ALA A 14 -9.06 -11.58 -8.38
N GLY A 15 -9.84 -11.29 -9.42
CA GLY A 15 -10.86 -10.24 -9.38
C GLY A 15 -10.38 -8.85 -9.81
N LEU A 16 -9.10 -8.66 -10.15
CA LEU A 16 -8.59 -7.37 -10.62
C LEU A 16 -9.34 -6.84 -11.86
N ASP A 17 -9.69 -7.72 -12.80
CA ASP A 17 -10.47 -7.38 -14.00
C ASP A 17 -11.98 -7.24 -13.75
N SER A 18 -12.46 -7.68 -12.58
CA SER A 18 -13.88 -7.58 -12.23
C SER A 18 -14.27 -6.18 -11.74
N VAL A 19 -13.26 -5.37 -11.38
CA VAL A 19 -13.47 -3.98 -11.01
C VAL A 19 -13.71 -3.17 -12.28
N ASP A 20 -14.84 -2.45 -12.33
CA ASP A 20 -15.09 -1.46 -13.38
C ASP A 20 -14.20 -0.23 -13.16
N TRP A 21 -12.97 -0.27 -13.66
CA TRP A 21 -11.98 0.81 -13.52
C TRP A 21 -12.40 2.10 -14.24
N ALA A 22 -13.22 1.99 -15.30
CA ALA A 22 -13.65 3.13 -16.07
C ALA A 22 -14.53 4.09 -15.25
N LYS A 23 -15.25 3.59 -14.24
CA LYS A 23 -16.06 4.43 -13.34
C LYS A 23 -15.23 5.39 -12.48
N PHE A 24 -13.93 5.14 -12.35
CA PHE A 24 -13.00 5.97 -11.57
C PHE A 24 -12.15 6.90 -12.44
N ARG A 25 -12.40 6.97 -13.75
CA ARG A 25 -11.67 7.89 -14.61
C ARG A 25 -11.78 9.33 -14.13
N PRO A 26 -10.67 10.07 -14.07
CA PRO A 26 -10.71 11.49 -13.72
C PRO A 26 -11.52 12.23 -14.79
N ARG A 27 -12.39 13.16 -14.36
CA ARG A 27 -13.19 13.96 -15.30
C ARG A 27 -12.32 14.91 -16.12
N ASN A 28 -11.25 15.42 -15.51
CA ASN A 28 -10.26 16.24 -16.17
C ASN A 28 -8.93 15.48 -16.18
N ARG A 29 -8.36 15.31 -17.38
CA ARG A 29 -7.08 14.61 -17.58
C ARG A 29 -5.89 15.28 -16.89
N ARG A 30 -6.03 16.51 -16.41
CA ARG A 30 -4.99 17.20 -15.64
C ARG A 30 -4.95 16.77 -14.18
N ASP A 31 -6.01 16.13 -13.69
CA ASP A 31 -6.14 15.80 -12.27
C ASP A 31 -5.36 14.52 -11.93
N ALA A 32 -5.12 13.64 -12.91
CA ALA A 32 -4.31 12.43 -12.74
C ALA A 32 -3.26 12.30 -13.84
N GLU A 33 -2.08 11.79 -13.50
CA GLU A 33 -0.99 11.55 -14.45
C GLU A 33 -1.30 10.37 -15.39
N ARG A 34 -2.26 9.51 -15.02
CA ARG A 34 -2.60 8.24 -15.68
C ARG A 34 -4.10 8.02 -15.73
N ASP A 35 -4.58 7.26 -16.71
CA ASP A 35 -5.98 6.82 -16.77
C ASP A 35 -6.23 5.72 -15.73
N ALA A 36 -7.39 5.76 -15.05
CA ALA A 36 -7.78 4.71 -14.10
C ALA A 36 -7.80 3.31 -14.72
N CYS A 37 -8.04 3.20 -16.03
CA CYS A 37 -7.99 1.94 -16.76
C CYS A 37 -6.57 1.36 -16.93
N GLU A 38 -5.50 2.13 -16.67
CA GLU A 38 -4.12 1.62 -16.68
C GLU A 38 -3.78 0.85 -15.38
N ILE A 39 -4.54 1.06 -14.29
CA ILE A 39 -4.23 0.50 -12.96
C ILE A 39 -4.09 -1.02 -12.94
N PRO A 40 -4.95 -1.82 -13.61
CA PRO A 40 -4.78 -3.28 -13.64
C PRO A 40 -3.43 -3.71 -14.22
N ASP A 41 -3.02 -3.07 -15.30
CA ASP A 41 -1.77 -3.39 -15.97
C ASP A 41 -0.56 -2.91 -15.17
N LEU A 42 -0.69 -1.78 -14.47
CA LEU A 42 0.32 -1.29 -13.53
C LEU A 42 0.51 -2.24 -12.33
N ILE A 43 -0.59 -2.73 -11.74
CA ILE A 43 -0.54 -3.72 -10.64
C ILE A 43 0.10 -5.03 -11.12
N ARG A 44 -0.29 -5.55 -12.28
CA ARG A 44 0.32 -6.76 -12.87
C ARG A 44 1.79 -6.54 -13.25
N GLY A 45 2.10 -5.36 -13.77
CA GLY A 45 3.46 -4.95 -14.12
C GLY A 45 4.36 -4.99 -12.91
N LEU A 46 3.96 -4.33 -11.81
CA LEU A 46 4.65 -4.41 -10.53
C LEU A 46 4.77 -5.86 -10.04
N ALA A 47 3.69 -6.63 -10.14
CA ALA A 47 3.67 -8.05 -9.76
C ALA A 47 4.53 -8.97 -10.63
N ARG A 48 5.12 -8.50 -11.74
CA ARG A 48 5.99 -9.30 -12.64
C ARG A 48 7.37 -8.69 -12.83
N ALA A 49 7.53 -7.41 -12.50
CA ALA A 49 8.78 -6.70 -12.65
C ALA A 49 9.91 -7.32 -11.82
N GLU A 50 11.14 -7.09 -12.25
CA GLU A 50 12.35 -7.56 -11.58
C GLU A 50 13.41 -6.45 -11.60
N GLY A 51 14.27 -6.44 -10.58
CA GLY A 51 15.35 -5.45 -10.46
C GLY A 51 14.82 -4.02 -10.49
N ARG A 52 15.45 -3.16 -11.31
CA ARG A 52 15.10 -1.74 -11.40
C ARG A 52 13.67 -1.49 -11.86
N ALA A 53 13.12 -2.38 -12.69
CA ALA A 53 11.77 -2.21 -13.23
C ALA A 53 10.71 -2.21 -12.11
N VAL A 54 10.97 -2.89 -10.98
CA VAL A 54 10.03 -2.92 -9.84
C VAL A 54 9.71 -1.51 -9.36
N HIS A 55 10.74 -0.69 -9.18
CA HIS A 55 10.58 0.71 -8.79
C HIS A 55 9.87 1.54 -9.86
N GLU A 56 10.20 1.35 -11.15
CA GLU A 56 9.56 2.08 -12.25
C GLU A 56 8.05 1.80 -12.34
N TRP A 57 7.65 0.54 -12.14
CA TRP A 57 6.24 0.17 -12.06
C TRP A 57 5.57 0.68 -10.78
N GLY A 58 6.29 0.66 -9.65
CA GLY A 58 5.83 1.22 -8.37
C GLY A 58 5.51 2.71 -8.49
N GLU A 59 6.42 3.51 -9.03
CA GLU A 59 6.23 4.95 -9.26
C GLU A 59 5.10 5.23 -10.26
N ALA A 60 5.02 4.47 -11.35
CA ALA A 60 3.93 4.61 -12.31
C ALA A 60 2.55 4.29 -11.68
N LEU A 61 2.48 3.25 -10.84
CA LEU A 61 1.27 2.92 -10.09
C LEU A 61 0.94 3.99 -9.05
N LYS A 62 1.96 4.51 -8.35
CA LYS A 62 1.80 5.61 -7.40
C LYS A 62 1.22 6.85 -8.07
N GLY A 63 1.73 7.26 -9.24
CA GLY A 63 1.18 8.39 -10.00
C GLY A 63 -0.24 8.17 -10.54
N ALA A 64 -0.67 6.91 -10.69
CA ALA A 64 -2.05 6.55 -11.03
C ALA A 64 -3.02 6.54 -9.84
N LEU A 65 -2.48 6.44 -8.62
CA LEU A 65 -3.25 6.37 -7.37
C LEU A 65 -3.19 7.67 -6.57
N ILE A 66 -2.15 8.48 -6.75
CA ILE A 66 -1.83 9.65 -5.94
C ILE A 66 -1.44 10.82 -6.84
N HIS A 67 -2.03 11.97 -6.58
CA HIS A 67 -1.71 13.25 -7.21
C HIS A 67 -0.39 13.79 -6.65
N GLY A 68 0.64 13.84 -7.50
CA GLY A 68 2.05 13.95 -7.08
C GLY A 68 2.41 15.18 -6.23
N HIS A 69 1.90 16.38 -6.55
CA HIS A 69 2.38 17.62 -5.89
C HIS A 69 1.75 17.90 -4.54
N SER A 70 0.66 17.23 -4.23
CA SER A 70 -0.19 17.56 -3.08
C SER A 70 -0.46 16.35 -2.19
N GLY A 71 0.00 15.15 -2.58
CA GLY A 71 -0.08 13.94 -1.75
C GLY A 71 -1.47 13.32 -1.70
N LEU A 72 -2.33 13.68 -2.65
CA LEU A 72 -3.76 13.44 -2.60
C LEU A 72 -4.09 12.15 -3.33
N TYR A 73 -4.70 11.19 -2.66
CA TYR A 73 -5.00 9.92 -3.30
C TYR A 73 -6.39 9.90 -3.96
N PHE A 74 -6.50 9.28 -5.14
CA PHE A 74 -7.74 9.25 -5.93
C PHE A 74 -8.74 8.20 -5.39
N ARG A 75 -10.00 8.29 -5.84
CA ARG A 75 -11.03 7.26 -5.58
C ARG A 75 -10.64 5.85 -6.05
N THR A 76 -9.62 5.73 -6.89
CA THR A 76 -9.04 4.45 -7.35
C THR A 76 -8.27 3.71 -6.27
N VAL A 77 -7.91 4.35 -5.16
CA VAL A 77 -7.17 3.71 -4.07
C VAL A 77 -8.01 2.69 -3.33
N GLU A 78 -9.27 3.00 -3.00
CA GLU A 78 -10.19 2.08 -2.31
C GLU A 78 -10.27 0.70 -3.01
N PRO A 79 -10.55 0.60 -4.34
CA PRO A 79 -10.56 -0.68 -5.04
C PRO A 79 -9.16 -1.26 -5.33
N ALA A 80 -8.09 -0.45 -5.35
CA ALA A 80 -6.72 -0.93 -5.57
C ALA A 80 -6.09 -1.54 -4.30
N ALA A 81 -6.47 -1.05 -3.12
CA ALA A 81 -5.89 -1.43 -1.84
C ALA A 81 -5.87 -2.95 -1.60
N PRO A 82 -6.95 -3.73 -1.83
CA PRO A 82 -6.91 -5.18 -1.65
C PRO A 82 -5.81 -5.88 -2.46
N PHE A 83 -5.55 -5.40 -3.68
CA PHE A 83 -4.53 -5.95 -4.56
C PHE A 83 -3.11 -5.53 -4.12
N LEU A 84 -2.93 -4.30 -3.66
CA LEU A 84 -1.67 -3.87 -3.05
C LEU A 84 -1.34 -4.68 -1.79
N ILE A 85 -2.33 -4.96 -0.94
CA ILE A 85 -2.20 -5.83 0.24
C ILE A 85 -1.79 -7.25 -0.17
N GLU A 86 -2.32 -7.74 -1.30
CA GLU A 86 -1.90 -9.02 -1.86
C GLU A 86 -0.44 -9.00 -2.32
N LEU A 87 0.01 -7.92 -2.97
CA LEU A 87 1.42 -7.73 -3.36
C LEU A 87 2.36 -7.66 -2.16
N CYS A 88 1.89 -7.17 -1.00
CA CYS A 88 2.65 -7.28 0.25
C CYS A 88 2.89 -8.74 0.67
N ARG A 89 2.18 -9.74 0.13
CA ARG A 89 2.47 -11.18 0.40
C ARG A 89 3.44 -11.80 -0.60
N SER A 90 3.99 -11.02 -1.52
CA SER A 90 4.96 -11.47 -2.52
C SER A 90 6.16 -12.15 -1.87
N GLU A 91 6.63 -13.26 -2.44
CA GLU A 91 7.91 -13.89 -2.04
C GLU A 91 9.12 -13.03 -2.45
N ARG A 92 8.91 -12.03 -3.33
CA ARG A 92 9.93 -11.06 -3.76
C ARG A 92 9.86 -9.80 -2.90
N PRO A 93 10.89 -9.51 -2.08
CA PRO A 93 10.86 -8.43 -1.11
C PRO A 93 10.81 -7.04 -1.75
N GLU A 94 11.38 -6.85 -2.93
CA GLU A 94 11.34 -5.57 -3.66
C GLU A 94 9.91 -5.19 -4.08
N VAL A 95 9.10 -6.17 -4.50
CA VAL A 95 7.68 -5.95 -4.83
C VAL A 95 6.88 -5.63 -3.57
N ALA A 96 7.14 -6.34 -2.48
CA ALA A 96 6.49 -6.06 -1.20
C ALA A 96 6.86 -4.67 -0.68
N ALA A 97 8.12 -4.24 -0.84
CA ALA A 97 8.59 -2.92 -0.45
C ALA A 97 7.83 -1.80 -1.19
N GLU A 98 7.69 -1.90 -2.50
CA GLU A 98 6.92 -0.93 -3.29
C GLU A 98 5.45 -0.92 -2.90
N ALA A 99 4.83 -2.10 -2.72
CA ALA A 99 3.44 -2.19 -2.29
C ALA A 99 3.21 -1.54 -0.91
N LEU A 100 4.10 -1.77 0.05
CA LEU A 100 4.05 -1.15 1.38
C LEU A 100 4.21 0.37 1.30
N SER A 101 5.15 0.86 0.49
CA SER A 101 5.38 2.29 0.26
C SER A 101 4.15 2.99 -0.37
N ILE A 102 3.52 2.35 -1.35
CA ILE A 102 2.29 2.86 -1.97
C ILE A 102 1.15 2.90 -0.95
N LEU A 103 0.94 1.81 -0.19
CA LEU A 103 -0.09 1.75 0.86
C LEU A 103 0.13 2.83 1.93
N LEU A 104 1.37 3.05 2.37
CA LEU A 104 1.72 4.11 3.30
C LEU A 104 1.39 5.49 2.71
N SER A 105 1.75 5.72 1.44
CA SER A 105 1.44 6.97 0.74
C SER A 105 -0.07 7.21 0.61
N CYS A 106 -0.89 6.16 0.63
CA CYS A 106 -2.36 6.25 0.60
C CYS A 106 -3.00 6.58 1.96
N ILE A 107 -2.27 6.50 3.08
CA ILE A 107 -2.80 6.75 4.43
C ILE A 107 -1.98 7.76 5.25
N GLY A 108 -0.89 8.29 4.69
CA GLY A 108 -0.06 9.31 5.33
C GLY A 108 -0.69 10.71 5.30
N ASP A 109 -0.04 11.67 5.97
CA ASP A 109 -0.54 13.03 6.31
C ASP A 109 -0.83 13.99 5.13
N GLY A 110 -0.93 13.49 3.89
CA GLY A 110 -1.40 14.28 2.77
C GLY A 110 -2.90 14.58 2.93
N PRO A 111 -3.35 15.84 2.79
CA PRO A 111 -4.78 16.11 2.73
C PRO A 111 -5.41 15.32 1.57
N PHE A 112 -6.69 14.95 1.64
CA PHE A 112 -7.45 14.49 0.48
C PHE A 112 -7.69 15.72 -0.44
N HIS A 113 -7.56 15.67 -1.80
CA HIS A 113 -8.18 16.74 -2.62
C HIS A 113 -9.64 16.38 -2.78
N PRO A 114 -10.51 17.27 -2.35
CA PRO A 114 -11.79 17.39 -2.96
C PRO A 114 -11.69 18.36 -4.14
N GLU A 115 -11.87 17.94 -5.40
CA GLU A 115 -12.48 18.89 -6.34
C GLU A 115 -13.22 18.27 -7.55
N PRO A 116 -14.42 18.81 -7.90
CA PRO A 116 -15.24 19.72 -7.11
C PRO A 116 -16.21 18.97 -6.19
N LEU A 117 -16.17 19.39 -4.92
CA LEU A 117 -17.20 19.19 -3.90
C LEU A 117 -18.57 19.43 -4.53
N ARG A 118 -19.42 18.39 -4.53
CA ARG A 118 -20.86 18.60 -4.56
C ARG A 118 -21.32 18.76 -3.11
N PRO A 119 -22.45 19.41 -2.82
CA PRO A 119 -23.00 19.58 -1.47
C PRO A 119 -23.34 18.28 -0.69
N ASP A 120 -22.79 17.14 -1.11
CA ASP A 120 -23.11 15.77 -0.72
C ASP A 120 -21.88 15.07 -0.07
N ASP A 121 -20.86 15.84 0.35
CA ASP A 121 -19.50 15.45 0.77
C ASP A 121 -19.37 14.47 1.96
N THR A 122 -20.47 13.99 2.53
CA THR A 122 -20.47 12.82 3.42
C THR A 122 -19.86 11.58 2.77
N GLU A 123 -19.99 11.40 1.45
CA GLU A 123 -19.43 10.23 0.75
C GLU A 123 -17.88 10.20 0.76
N LEU A 124 -17.20 11.35 0.88
CA LEU A 124 -15.74 11.44 0.77
C LEU A 124 -15.03 11.01 2.05
N SER A 125 -15.52 11.47 3.21
CA SER A 125 -15.02 11.00 4.52
C SER A 125 -15.20 9.49 4.69
N GLU A 126 -16.26 8.93 4.10
CA GLU A 126 -16.45 7.48 4.11
C GLU A 126 -15.46 6.73 3.21
N VAL A 127 -15.04 7.29 2.06
CA VAL A 127 -14.01 6.65 1.19
C VAL A 127 -12.68 6.56 1.92
N GLU A 128 -12.24 7.64 2.55
CA GLU A 128 -11.01 7.65 3.36
C GLU A 128 -11.11 6.63 4.50
N THR A 129 -12.20 6.67 5.27
CA THR A 129 -12.44 5.73 6.38
C THR A 129 -12.45 4.27 5.91
N ARG A 130 -13.10 3.96 4.78
CA ARG A 130 -13.14 2.61 4.20
C ARG A 130 -11.78 2.19 3.67
N THR A 131 -11.06 3.08 2.99
CA THR A 131 -9.70 2.84 2.48
C THR A 131 -8.77 2.51 3.64
N TRP A 132 -8.77 3.32 4.69
CA TRP A 132 -8.00 3.06 5.90
C TRP A 132 -8.36 1.71 6.51
N ALA A 133 -9.66 1.41 6.64
CA ALA A 133 -10.13 0.14 7.20
C ALA A 133 -9.67 -1.08 6.38
N ILE A 134 -9.68 -0.99 5.05
CA ILE A 134 -9.18 -2.03 4.13
C ILE A 134 -7.68 -2.23 4.35
N ILE A 135 -6.90 -1.14 4.37
CA ILE A 135 -5.44 -1.19 4.54
C ILE A 135 -5.08 -1.75 5.92
N HIS A 136 -5.78 -1.34 6.98
CA HIS A 136 -5.59 -1.88 8.33
C HIS A 136 -6.00 -3.36 8.46
N ALA A 137 -7.05 -3.80 7.75
CA ALA A 137 -7.42 -5.21 7.70
C ALA A 137 -6.33 -6.08 7.06
N GLY A 138 -5.49 -5.49 6.20
CA GLY A 138 -4.34 -6.12 5.57
C GLY A 138 -3.15 -6.39 6.50
N ARG A 139 -3.13 -5.89 7.75
CA ARG A 139 -1.94 -5.88 8.64
C ARG A 139 -1.17 -7.20 8.75
N ALA A 140 -1.86 -8.34 8.70
CA ALA A 140 -1.22 -9.66 8.74
C ALA A 140 -0.24 -9.91 7.58
N ALA A 141 -0.39 -9.20 6.46
CA ALA A 141 0.55 -9.22 5.34
C ALA A 141 1.83 -8.39 5.58
N TYR A 142 1.80 -7.44 6.52
CA TYR A 142 2.90 -6.49 6.74
C TYR A 142 3.87 -6.99 7.81
N TYR A 143 3.35 -7.57 8.90
CA TYR A 143 4.15 -8.02 10.05
C TYR A 143 5.35 -8.93 9.70
N PRO A 144 5.24 -9.91 8.78
CA PRO A 144 6.39 -10.75 8.41
C PRO A 144 7.61 -9.95 7.92
N TRP A 145 7.39 -8.78 7.30
CA TRP A 145 8.45 -7.95 6.75
C TRP A 145 9.28 -7.21 7.80
N LEU A 146 8.78 -7.01 9.03
CA LEU A 146 9.58 -6.46 10.14
C LEU A 146 10.82 -7.31 10.47
N ARG A 147 10.81 -8.59 10.04
CA ARG A 147 11.93 -9.52 10.21
C ARG A 147 12.68 -9.82 8.91
N SER A 148 12.28 -9.23 7.79
CA SER A 148 12.92 -9.45 6.48
C SER A 148 14.35 -8.91 6.48
N SER A 149 15.29 -9.61 5.86
CA SER A 149 16.65 -9.10 5.63
C SER A 149 16.69 -7.99 4.58
N HIS A 150 15.65 -7.84 3.77
CA HIS A 150 15.56 -6.79 2.77
C HIS A 150 15.16 -5.47 3.41
N TRP A 151 16.08 -4.51 3.36
CA TRP A 151 15.95 -3.17 3.93
C TRP A 151 14.62 -2.46 3.57
N GLY A 152 14.29 -2.36 2.28
CA GLY A 152 13.12 -1.58 1.82
C GLY A 152 11.80 -2.12 2.37
N ALA A 153 11.56 -3.43 2.24
CA ALA A 153 10.39 -4.08 2.80
C ALA A 153 10.29 -3.95 4.33
N ARG A 154 11.43 -4.03 5.04
CA ARG A 154 11.45 -3.86 6.49
C ARG A 154 11.05 -2.45 6.90
N ILE A 155 11.59 -1.42 6.24
CA ILE A 155 11.21 -0.02 6.49
C ILE A 155 9.75 0.23 6.13
N GLY A 156 9.32 -0.17 4.93
CA GLY A 156 7.93 0.06 4.51
C GLY A 156 6.93 -0.57 5.48
N ALA A 157 7.24 -1.74 6.03
CA ALA A 157 6.39 -2.38 7.04
C ALA A 157 6.45 -1.66 8.40
N LEU A 158 7.64 -1.19 8.81
CA LEU A 158 7.82 -0.42 10.04
C LEU A 158 7.02 0.88 10.02
N GLU A 159 7.14 1.66 8.94
CA GLU A 159 6.43 2.94 8.76
C GLU A 159 4.92 2.72 8.65
N LEU A 160 4.48 1.79 7.80
CA LEU A 160 3.06 1.50 7.62
C LEU A 160 2.39 1.04 8.92
N LEU A 161 3.01 0.10 9.65
CA LEU A 161 2.48 -0.36 10.94
C LEU A 161 2.59 0.71 12.03
N GLY A 162 3.59 1.59 11.95
CA GLY A 162 3.73 2.77 12.81
C GLY A 162 2.57 3.74 12.65
N VAL A 163 2.07 3.94 11.43
CA VAL A 163 0.86 4.75 11.20
C VAL A 163 -0.40 4.02 11.62
N LEU A 164 -0.52 2.74 11.26
CA LEU A 164 -1.76 1.98 11.44
C LEU A 164 -2.06 1.59 12.89
N GLU A 165 -1.05 1.15 13.62
CA GLU A 165 -1.23 0.55 14.95
C GLU A 165 -0.05 0.82 15.88
N PRO A 166 0.34 2.09 16.10
CA PRO A 166 1.56 2.42 16.83
C PRO A 166 1.57 1.91 18.27
N LYS A 167 0.39 1.67 18.86
CA LYS A 167 0.24 1.18 20.25
C LYS A 167 0.01 -0.33 20.34
N ALA A 168 0.00 -1.05 19.22
CA ALA A 168 -0.21 -2.51 19.23
C ALA A 168 0.94 -3.22 19.97
N PRO A 169 0.66 -4.13 20.91
CA PRO A 169 1.70 -4.83 21.67
C PRO A 169 2.66 -5.64 20.79
N GLU A 170 2.17 -6.19 19.67
CA GLU A 170 3.01 -6.93 18.73
C GLU A 170 4.00 -6.00 18.01
N PHE A 171 3.50 -4.89 17.46
CA PHE A 171 4.34 -3.86 16.85
C PHE A 171 5.37 -3.31 17.83
N GLN A 172 4.97 -2.96 19.05
CA GLN A 172 5.88 -2.44 20.08
C GLN A 172 6.98 -3.45 20.47
N ARG A 173 6.69 -4.76 20.50
CA ARG A 173 7.71 -5.79 20.73
C ARG A 173 8.73 -5.85 19.59
N GLU A 174 8.27 -5.81 18.34
CA GLU A 174 9.17 -5.80 17.18
C GLU A 174 9.99 -4.51 17.11
N LEU A 175 9.39 -3.36 17.44
CA LEU A 175 10.07 -2.08 17.52
C LEU A 175 11.24 -2.12 18.53
N ALA A 176 10.97 -2.59 19.76
CA ALA A 176 12.00 -2.72 20.79
C ALA A 176 13.11 -3.73 20.39
N ARG A 177 12.75 -4.80 19.68
CA ARG A 177 13.74 -5.74 19.12
C ARG A 177 14.64 -5.06 18.09
N LEU A 178 14.06 -4.28 17.18
CA LEU A 178 14.81 -3.55 16.15
C LEU A 178 15.74 -2.49 16.77
N GLU A 179 15.24 -1.73 17.75
CA GLU A 179 16.03 -0.76 18.53
C GLU A 179 17.28 -1.41 19.15
N ALA A 180 17.14 -2.64 19.69
CA ALA A 180 18.23 -3.35 20.35
C ALA A 180 19.18 -4.10 19.40
N SER A 181 18.79 -4.35 18.15
CA SER A 181 19.52 -5.25 17.24
C SER A 181 20.16 -4.58 16.03
N ASP A 182 19.74 -3.37 15.65
CA ASP A 182 20.08 -2.81 14.34
C ASP A 182 21.02 -1.60 14.39
N GLY A 183 22.19 -1.74 13.75
CA GLY A 183 23.13 -0.63 13.49
C GLY A 183 22.79 0.17 12.22
N ASN A 184 21.72 -0.19 11.51
CA ASN A 184 21.31 0.53 10.30
C ASN A 184 20.68 1.88 10.65
N VAL A 185 21.38 2.96 10.30
CA VAL A 185 20.99 4.35 10.55
C VAL A 185 19.58 4.66 10.04
N GLY A 186 19.18 4.10 8.90
CA GLY A 186 17.87 4.39 8.31
C GLY A 186 16.70 3.78 9.10
N ILE A 187 16.87 2.56 9.64
CA ILE A 187 15.87 1.95 10.53
C ILE A 187 15.80 2.74 11.83
N GLN A 188 16.95 3.13 12.39
CA GLN A 188 16.98 3.95 13.60
C GLN A 188 16.32 5.32 13.40
N GLN A 189 16.44 5.93 12.22
CA GLN A 189 15.77 7.17 11.88
C GLN A 189 14.24 6.99 11.81
N ALA A 190 13.76 5.99 11.07
CA ALA A 190 12.32 5.69 10.98
C ALA A 190 11.71 5.40 12.37
N ILE A 191 12.42 4.68 13.23
CA ILE A 191 12.00 4.44 14.62
C ILE A 191 11.87 5.74 15.41
N ARG A 192 12.84 6.66 15.28
CA ARG A 192 12.79 7.95 15.98
C ARG A 192 11.59 8.78 15.55
N GLU A 193 11.28 8.82 14.26
CA GLU A 193 10.13 9.54 13.72
C GLU A 193 8.83 8.98 14.30
N ILE A 194 8.64 7.66 14.27
CA ILE A 194 7.46 7.00 14.88
C ILE A 194 7.32 7.30 16.38
N ARG A 195 8.43 7.44 17.10
CA ARG A 195 8.42 7.77 18.55
C ARG A 195 8.03 9.21 18.83
N LEU A 196 8.29 10.14 17.91
CA LEU A 196 7.93 11.56 18.08
C LEU A 196 6.43 11.79 17.93
N ASP A 197 5.74 10.92 17.17
CA ASP A 197 4.31 11.04 16.86
C ASP A 197 3.39 10.28 17.84
N LEU A 198 3.96 9.61 18.86
CA LEU A 198 3.30 8.69 19.79
C LEU A 198 2.85 9.32 21.12
#